data_AF-A0A543BL96-F1
#
_entry.id   AF-A0A543BL96-F1
#
_cell.length_a   1.000
_cell.length_b   1.000
_cell.length_c   1.000
_cell.angle_alpha   90.00
_cell.angle_beta   90.00
_cell.angle_gamma   90.00
#
_symmetry.space_group_name_H-M   'P 1'
#
loop_
_entity.id
_entity.type
_entity.pdbx_description
1 polymer ?
#
loop_
_entity_poly.entity_id
_entity_poly.type
_entity_poly.pdbx_seq_one_letter_code
_entity_poly.pdbx_strand_id
1 'polypeptide(L)'
;MDAATMVKRVRALSGVTRKELAQLAGLSPSTIGRIEQGALDPTWGTLSRILESTGYRINGDTVVSAGDQTAITAARPVLESLLTPAATAMADALAPARAIMNAAARDISRSLADEMAAATRVALAPTMEMFQQAASSVVNQWLGRWARAGWLSDRTDADDAVSVAVAAGNACKIARRNVARRHVVAPNGWRTLARRLDEEGIDYAVSGLIAARPDRATATAVSPVIYVDDPFLAVTRLGLEETVPGRGVLLIAPGDDELTRVEIDGGIRFVSRAQGVLDAFAGSGREPDKAEDTLRSLLAVSA
;
A
#
# COMPACT_ATOMS: atom_id res chain seq x y z
N MET A 1 -21.86 -18.15 -5.72
CA MET A 1 -22.13 -17.02 -6.63
C MET A 1 -21.77 -17.42 -8.05
N ASP A 2 -22.54 -17.01 -9.06
CA ASP A 2 -22.18 -17.28 -10.47
C ASP A 2 -21.18 -16.24 -11.01
N ALA A 3 -20.59 -16.50 -12.19
CA ALA A 3 -19.58 -15.62 -12.79
C ALA A 3 -20.12 -14.22 -13.08
N ALA A 4 -21.38 -14.12 -13.54
CA ALA A 4 -22.03 -12.84 -13.82
C ALA A 4 -22.12 -11.96 -12.58
N THR A 5 -22.51 -12.54 -11.44
CA THR A 5 -22.63 -11.82 -10.16
C THR A 5 -21.25 -11.45 -9.62
N MET A 6 -20.25 -12.33 -9.74
CA MET A 6 -18.87 -12.02 -9.34
C MET A 6 -18.31 -10.82 -10.12
N VAL A 7 -18.46 -10.80 -11.45
CA VAL A 7 -17.97 -9.72 -12.33
C VAL A 7 -18.68 -8.40 -12.03
N LYS A 8 -20.01 -8.40 -11.88
CA LYS A 8 -20.76 -7.19 -11.48
C LYS A 8 -20.30 -6.66 -10.12
N ARG A 9 -20.07 -7.57 -9.16
CA ARG A 9 -19.65 -7.21 -7.81
C ARG A 9 -18.28 -6.57 -7.80
N VAL A 10 -17.26 -7.17 -8.44
CA VAL A 10 -15.92 -6.55 -8.48
C VAL A 10 -15.94 -5.22 -9.21
N ARG A 11 -16.72 -5.09 -10.30
CA ARG A 11 -16.86 -3.83 -11.02
C ARG A 11 -17.40 -2.72 -10.12
N ALA A 12 -18.44 -3.02 -9.35
CA ALA A 12 -19.04 -2.08 -8.41
C ALA A 12 -18.08 -1.72 -7.27
N LEU A 13 -17.35 -2.70 -6.72
CA LEU A 13 -16.37 -2.47 -5.66
C LEU A 13 -15.16 -1.65 -6.12
N SER A 14 -14.77 -1.79 -7.39
CA SER A 14 -13.69 -1.01 -7.99
C SER A 14 -14.13 0.35 -8.52
N GLY A 15 -15.42 0.66 -8.56
CA GLY A 15 -15.94 1.93 -9.08
C GLY A 15 -15.74 2.14 -10.58
N VAL A 16 -15.43 1.07 -11.34
CA VAL A 16 -15.07 1.20 -12.77
C VAL A 16 -16.27 0.96 -13.69
N THR A 17 -16.22 1.58 -14.87
CA THR A 17 -17.17 1.30 -15.94
C THR A 17 -16.92 -0.08 -16.56
N ARG A 18 -17.90 -0.59 -17.32
CA ARG A 18 -17.74 -1.84 -18.07
C ARG A 18 -16.60 -1.74 -19.08
N LYS A 19 -16.42 -0.57 -19.69
CA LYS A 19 -15.37 -0.31 -20.67
C LYS A 19 -13.99 -0.39 -20.02
N GLU A 20 -13.81 0.27 -18.88
CA GLU A 20 -12.55 0.22 -18.14
C GLU A 20 -12.24 -1.18 -17.62
N LEU A 21 -13.22 -1.90 -17.07
CA LEU A 21 -13.02 -3.29 -16.66
C LEU A 21 -12.52 -4.16 -17.82
N ALA A 22 -13.09 -3.97 -19.01
CA ALA A 22 -12.65 -4.66 -20.21
C ALA A 22 -11.20 -4.29 -20.57
N GLN A 23 -10.84 -3.01 -20.54
CA GLN A 23 -9.49 -2.53 -20.81
C GLN A 23 -8.44 -3.05 -19.81
N LEU A 24 -8.75 -3.02 -18.51
CA LEU A 24 -7.92 -3.59 -17.44
C LEU A 24 -7.66 -5.08 -17.70
N ALA A 25 -8.71 -5.84 -18.01
CA ALA A 25 -8.65 -7.27 -18.29
C ALA A 25 -8.07 -7.62 -19.68
N GLY A 26 -7.87 -6.64 -20.58
CA GLY A 26 -7.45 -6.89 -21.96
C GLY A 26 -8.52 -7.63 -22.79
N LEU A 27 -9.80 -7.35 -22.53
CA LEU A 27 -10.96 -7.95 -23.18
C LEU A 27 -11.79 -6.89 -23.91
N SER A 28 -12.72 -7.33 -24.75
CA SER A 28 -13.67 -6.43 -25.39
C SER A 28 -14.81 -6.04 -24.43
N PRO A 29 -15.35 -4.80 -24.50
CA PRO A 29 -16.50 -4.40 -23.69
C PRO A 29 -17.75 -5.27 -23.91
N SER A 30 -17.92 -5.82 -25.12
CA SER A 30 -19.04 -6.72 -25.44
C SER A 30 -18.89 -8.07 -24.74
N THR A 31 -17.67 -8.61 -24.62
CA THR A 31 -17.39 -9.84 -23.85
C THR A 31 -17.79 -9.66 -22.39
N ILE A 32 -17.36 -8.58 -21.73
CA ILE A 32 -17.75 -8.29 -20.34
C ILE A 32 -19.27 -8.13 -20.23
N GLY A 33 -19.89 -7.41 -21.18
CA GLY A 33 -21.35 -7.22 -21.19
C GLY A 33 -22.13 -8.53 -21.25
N ARG A 34 -21.71 -9.46 -22.11
CA ARG A 34 -22.33 -10.79 -22.22
C ARG A 34 -22.15 -11.62 -20.95
N ILE A 35 -20.98 -11.55 -20.30
CA ILE A 35 -20.73 -12.23 -19.02
C ILE A 35 -21.66 -11.68 -17.94
N GLU A 36 -21.72 -10.35 -17.77
CA GLU A 36 -22.58 -9.72 -16.76
C GLU A 36 -24.08 -10.04 -16.97
N GLN A 37 -24.50 -10.25 -18.22
CA GLN A 37 -25.88 -10.61 -18.56
C GLN A 37 -26.16 -12.13 -18.42
N GLY A 38 -25.14 -12.96 -18.17
CA GLY A 38 -25.26 -14.41 -18.17
C GLY A 38 -25.38 -15.05 -19.57
N ALA A 39 -25.18 -14.25 -20.63
CA ALA A 39 -25.25 -14.70 -22.03
C ALA A 39 -23.93 -15.32 -22.54
N LEU A 40 -22.87 -15.30 -21.71
CA LEU A 40 -21.61 -15.98 -21.94
C LEU A 40 -21.04 -16.44 -20.61
N ASP A 41 -20.83 -17.75 -20.46
CA ASP A 41 -20.13 -18.30 -19.31
C ASP A 41 -18.61 -18.27 -19.60
N PRO A 42 -17.81 -17.49 -18.86
CA PRO A 42 -16.38 -17.38 -19.11
C PRO A 42 -15.65 -18.66 -18.70
N THR A 43 -14.56 -18.97 -19.41
CA THR A 43 -13.61 -19.97 -18.89
C THR A 43 -13.04 -19.52 -17.54
N TRP A 44 -12.57 -20.46 -16.73
CA TRP A 44 -11.88 -20.14 -15.47
C TRP A 44 -10.74 -19.13 -15.68
N GLY A 45 -9.90 -19.32 -16.71
CA GLY A 45 -8.81 -18.40 -17.02
C GLY A 45 -9.29 -16.99 -17.40
N THR A 46 -10.43 -16.88 -18.09
CA THR A 46 -11.04 -15.58 -18.39
C THR A 46 -11.61 -14.92 -17.14
N LEU A 47 -12.32 -15.67 -16.29
CA LEU A 47 -12.87 -15.15 -15.04
C LEU A 47 -11.76 -14.68 -14.09
N SER A 48 -10.73 -15.52 -13.85
CA SER A 48 -9.58 -15.16 -13.01
C SER A 48 -8.88 -13.92 -13.54
N ARG A 49 -8.67 -13.80 -14.85
CA ARG A 49 -8.09 -12.59 -15.46
C ARG A 49 -8.89 -11.31 -15.18
N ILE A 50 -10.23 -11.39 -15.22
CA ILE A 50 -11.10 -10.25 -14.93
C ILE A 50 -10.99 -9.85 -13.44
N LEU A 51 -10.95 -10.83 -12.55
CA LEU A 51 -10.85 -10.57 -11.11
C LEU A 51 -9.46 -10.02 -10.74
N GLU A 52 -8.40 -10.64 -11.25
CA GLU A 52 -7.02 -10.24 -10.99
C GLU A 52 -6.72 -8.85 -11.51
N SER A 53 -7.30 -8.44 -12.65
CA SER A 53 -7.10 -7.09 -13.21
C SER A 53 -7.65 -5.96 -12.31
N THR A 54 -8.54 -6.31 -11.37
CA THR A 54 -9.12 -5.41 -10.36
C THR A 54 -8.64 -5.71 -8.95
N GLY A 55 -7.69 -6.65 -8.79
CA GLY A 55 -7.07 -6.97 -7.50
C GLY A 55 -7.85 -7.95 -6.65
N TYR A 56 -8.80 -8.66 -7.25
CA TYR A 56 -9.61 -9.68 -6.59
C TYR A 56 -9.22 -11.08 -7.02
N ARG A 57 -9.56 -12.04 -6.17
CA ARG A 57 -9.47 -13.48 -6.47
C ARG A 57 -10.67 -14.22 -5.93
N ILE A 58 -10.88 -15.43 -6.44
CA ILE A 58 -11.95 -16.32 -5.99
C ILE A 58 -11.55 -16.93 -4.65
N ASN A 59 -12.50 -16.99 -3.72
CA ASN A 59 -12.37 -17.70 -2.46
C ASN A 59 -13.71 -18.38 -2.14
N GLY A 60 -13.79 -19.69 -2.37
CA GLY A 60 -15.04 -20.42 -2.30
C GLY A 60 -16.06 -19.87 -3.30
N ASP A 61 -17.22 -19.45 -2.80
CA ASP A 61 -18.32 -18.93 -3.61
C ASP A 61 -18.37 -17.39 -3.67
N THR A 62 -17.32 -16.71 -3.20
CA THR A 62 -17.20 -15.25 -3.17
C THR A 62 -15.89 -14.75 -3.79
N VAL A 63 -15.76 -13.43 -3.90
CA VAL A 63 -14.55 -12.72 -4.30
C VAL A 63 -13.96 -12.00 -3.10
N VAL A 64 -12.63 -12.00 -2.98
CA VAL A 64 -11.88 -11.31 -1.94
C VAL A 64 -10.69 -10.58 -2.54
N SER A 65 -10.21 -9.54 -1.86
CA SER A 65 -8.94 -8.89 -2.21
C SER A 65 -7.80 -9.91 -2.26
N ALA A 66 -6.93 -9.77 -3.26
CA ALA A 66 -5.76 -10.63 -3.44
C ALA A 66 -4.74 -10.47 -2.30
N GLY A 67 -4.69 -9.29 -1.67
CA GLY A 67 -3.64 -8.94 -0.72
C GLY A 67 -2.29 -8.67 -1.40
N ASP A 68 -2.33 -8.27 -2.68
CA ASP A 68 -1.16 -8.08 -3.54
C ASP A 68 -0.52 -6.71 -3.31
N GLN A 69 0.60 -6.71 -2.58
CA GLN A 69 1.33 -5.50 -2.23
C GLN A 69 2.05 -4.85 -3.40
N THR A 70 2.30 -5.61 -4.48
CA THR A 70 2.93 -5.05 -5.69
C THR A 70 2.08 -3.98 -6.35
N ALA A 71 0.75 -3.99 -6.14
CA ALA A 71 -0.14 -2.94 -6.60
C ALA A 71 0.15 -1.59 -5.90
N ILE A 72 0.44 -1.62 -4.60
CA ILE A 72 0.81 -0.42 -3.84
C ILE A 72 2.21 0.05 -4.27
N THR A 73 3.16 -0.87 -4.42
CA THR A 73 4.50 -0.57 -4.96
C THR A 73 4.43 0.05 -6.35
N ALA A 74 3.52 -0.41 -7.22
CA ALA A 74 3.29 0.15 -8.55
C ALA A 74 2.64 1.55 -8.52
N ALA A 75 1.65 1.75 -7.65
CA ALA A 75 0.91 3.02 -7.56
C ALA A 75 1.72 4.13 -6.90
N ARG A 76 2.61 3.79 -5.97
CA ARG A 76 3.30 4.78 -5.14
C ARG A 76 4.13 5.79 -5.95
N PRO A 77 5.00 5.39 -6.89
CA PRO A 77 5.76 6.37 -7.68
C PRO A 77 4.87 7.30 -8.52
N VAL A 78 3.71 6.80 -8.97
CA VAL A 78 2.72 7.59 -9.71
C VAL A 78 2.13 8.67 -8.81
N LEU A 79 1.74 8.33 -7.58
CA LEU A 79 1.22 9.31 -6.63
C LEU A 79 2.31 10.24 -6.12
N GLU A 80 3.53 9.75 -5.87
CA GLU A 80 4.66 10.57 -5.43
C GLU A 80 4.98 11.67 -6.45
N SER A 81 5.01 11.36 -7.74
CA SER A 81 5.28 12.37 -8.78
C SER A 81 4.21 13.45 -8.87
N LEU A 82 2.94 13.11 -8.62
CA LEU A 82 1.81 14.05 -8.63
C LEU A 82 1.70 14.87 -7.35
N LEU A 83 2.13 14.31 -6.22
CA LEU A 83 2.03 14.95 -4.90
C LEU A 83 3.24 15.83 -4.57
N THR A 84 4.37 15.66 -5.24
CA THR A 84 5.60 16.42 -4.97
C THR A 84 5.54 17.79 -5.67
N PRO A 85 5.52 18.92 -4.94
CA PRO A 85 5.63 20.24 -5.55
C PRO A 85 6.99 20.42 -6.25
N ALA A 86 7.04 21.20 -7.33
CA ALA A 86 8.26 21.44 -8.10
C ALA A 86 9.47 21.93 -7.27
N ALA A 87 9.23 22.71 -6.20
CA ALA A 87 10.26 23.19 -5.28
C ALA A 87 10.81 22.08 -4.35
N THR A 88 9.98 21.10 -3.99
CA THR A 88 10.34 19.96 -3.13
C THR A 88 11.12 18.91 -3.90
N ALA A 89 10.77 18.66 -5.18
CA ALA A 89 11.49 17.73 -6.05
C ALA A 89 12.98 18.11 -6.21
N MET A 90 13.28 19.41 -6.27
CA MET A 90 14.66 19.90 -6.34
C MET A 90 15.43 19.77 -5.01
N ALA A 91 14.73 19.82 -3.87
CA ALA A 91 15.32 19.59 -2.55
C ALA A 91 15.55 18.09 -2.27
N ASP A 92 14.64 17.21 -2.73
CA ASP A 92 14.77 15.75 -2.61
C ASP A 92 15.88 15.18 -3.50
N ALA A 93 16.11 15.77 -4.68
CA ALA A 93 17.28 15.45 -5.50
C ALA A 93 18.62 15.69 -4.78
N LEU A 94 18.63 16.56 -3.75
CA LEU A 94 19.80 16.88 -2.93
C LEU A 94 19.83 16.10 -1.59
N ALA A 95 18.77 15.36 -1.24
CA ALA A 95 18.67 14.55 -0.03
C ALA A 95 19.69 13.39 0.11
N PRO A 96 20.19 12.74 -0.96
CA PRO A 96 21.20 11.68 -0.86
C PRO A 96 22.49 12.15 -0.14
N ALA A 97 22.89 13.41 -0.36
CA ALA A 97 24.05 14.00 0.33
C ALA A 97 23.83 14.14 1.85
N ARG A 98 22.58 14.36 2.28
CA ARG A 98 22.20 14.48 3.69
C ARG A 98 22.05 13.12 4.39
N ALA A 99 21.61 12.10 3.66
CA ALA A 99 21.51 10.72 4.16
C ALA A 99 22.89 10.11 4.46
N ILE A 100 23.90 10.42 3.65
CA ILE A 100 25.30 10.02 3.87
C ILE A 100 25.83 10.55 5.21
N MET A 101 25.47 11.78 5.60
CA MET A 101 25.88 12.34 6.90
C MET A 101 25.17 11.70 8.10
N ASN A 102 23.92 11.25 7.93
CA ASN A 102 23.11 10.66 9.01
C ASN A 102 23.30 9.14 9.17
N ALA A 103 23.87 8.46 8.15
CA ALA A 103 24.22 7.04 8.21
C ALA A 103 25.42 6.80 9.15
N ALA A 104 26.36 7.73 9.21
CA ALA A 104 27.56 7.66 10.05
C ALA A 104 27.26 7.61 11.57
N ALA A 105 26.07 8.01 12.01
CA ALA A 105 25.67 8.03 13.42
C ALA A 105 25.06 6.71 13.93
N ARG A 106 24.69 5.76 13.05
CA ARG A 106 23.92 4.54 13.39
C ARG A 106 24.71 3.24 13.34
N ASP A 107 26.03 3.33 13.11
CA ASP A 107 26.85 2.21 12.62
C ASP A 107 27.41 1.26 13.70
N ILE A 108 27.27 1.58 14.99
CA ILE A 108 27.98 0.84 16.07
C ILE A 108 27.17 -0.34 16.65
N SER A 109 25.84 -0.39 16.48
CA SER A 109 24.99 -1.45 17.08
C SER A 109 24.63 -2.62 16.13
N ARG A 110 24.97 -2.57 14.84
CA ARG A 110 24.43 -3.48 13.81
C ARG A 110 25.31 -4.70 13.48
N SER A 111 26.55 -4.72 14.00
CA SER A 111 27.65 -5.57 13.54
C SER A 111 27.46 -7.09 13.70
N LEU A 112 26.60 -7.60 14.59
CA LEU A 112 26.37 -9.05 14.75
C LEU A 112 25.16 -9.58 13.96
N ALA A 113 24.17 -8.72 13.69
CA ALA A 113 23.02 -9.08 12.86
C ALA A 113 23.37 -9.05 11.36
N ASP A 114 24.25 -8.13 10.95
CA ASP A 114 24.68 -7.98 9.56
C ASP A 114 25.53 -9.16 9.06
N GLU A 115 26.32 -9.81 9.90
CA GLU A 115 27.13 -10.97 9.51
C GLU A 115 26.26 -12.21 9.21
N MET A 116 25.26 -12.50 10.05
CA MET A 116 24.28 -13.57 9.79
C MET A 116 23.38 -13.25 8.59
N ALA A 117 22.98 -11.99 8.42
CA ALA A 117 22.19 -11.53 7.28
C ALA A 117 22.99 -11.54 5.97
N ALA A 118 24.31 -11.28 6.01
CA ALA A 118 25.19 -11.30 4.85
C ALA A 118 25.43 -12.73 4.34
N ALA A 119 25.71 -13.68 5.25
CA ALA A 119 25.84 -15.09 4.89
C ALA A 119 24.54 -15.67 4.28
N THR A 120 23.39 -15.25 4.83
CA THR A 120 22.07 -15.61 4.33
C THR A 120 21.76 -14.95 2.98
N ARG A 121 22.16 -13.68 2.77
CA ARG A 121 22.02 -12.97 1.48
C ARG A 121 22.84 -13.60 0.37
N VAL A 122 24.08 -14.01 0.62
CA VAL A 122 24.92 -14.67 -0.39
C VAL A 122 24.31 -16.01 -0.82
N ALA A 123 23.75 -16.76 0.12
CA ALA A 123 23.07 -18.03 -0.18
C ALA A 123 21.73 -17.84 -0.93
N LEU A 124 20.98 -16.77 -0.63
CA LEU A 124 19.66 -16.50 -1.23
C LEU A 124 19.72 -15.59 -2.47
N ALA A 125 20.86 -14.95 -2.78
CA ALA A 125 21.00 -13.96 -3.85
C ALA A 125 20.38 -14.36 -5.20
N PRO A 126 20.65 -15.55 -5.79
CA PRO A 126 20.04 -15.93 -7.07
C PRO A 126 18.53 -16.14 -6.95
N THR A 127 18.05 -16.58 -5.78
CA THR A 127 16.61 -16.70 -5.49
C THR A 127 15.97 -15.33 -5.33
N MET A 128 16.66 -14.40 -4.67
CA MET A 128 16.24 -13.00 -4.50
C MET A 128 16.21 -12.25 -5.83
N GLU A 129 17.17 -12.46 -6.73
CA GLU A 129 17.17 -11.87 -8.08
C GLU A 129 15.98 -12.37 -8.89
N MET A 130 15.68 -13.68 -8.86
CA MET A 130 14.49 -14.24 -9.49
C MET A 130 13.20 -13.65 -8.89
N PHE A 131 13.12 -13.50 -7.57
CA PHE A 131 11.98 -12.87 -6.91
C PHE A 131 11.86 -11.38 -7.23
N GLN A 132 12.98 -10.65 -7.35
CA GLN A 132 13.00 -9.24 -7.76
C GLN A 132 12.57 -9.07 -9.21
N GLN A 133 12.99 -9.94 -10.13
CA GLN A 133 12.54 -9.95 -11.51
C GLN A 133 11.05 -10.29 -11.61
N ALA A 134 10.58 -11.28 -10.85
CA ALA A 134 9.17 -11.62 -10.78
C ALA A 134 8.34 -10.46 -10.19
N ALA A 135 8.76 -9.87 -9.07
CA ALA A 135 8.13 -8.70 -8.47
C ALA A 135 8.10 -7.51 -9.45
N SER A 136 9.21 -7.24 -10.13
CA SER A 136 9.27 -6.22 -11.19
C SER A 136 8.30 -6.53 -12.32
N SER A 137 8.14 -7.80 -12.70
CA SER A 137 7.19 -8.22 -13.73
C SER A 137 5.73 -8.01 -13.30
N VAL A 138 5.39 -8.25 -12.03
CA VAL A 138 4.02 -8.07 -11.51
C VAL A 138 3.72 -6.58 -11.33
N VAL A 139 4.68 -5.79 -10.82
CA VAL A 139 4.59 -4.31 -10.80
C VAL A 139 4.33 -3.77 -12.21
N ASN A 140 5.07 -4.25 -13.21
CA ASN A 140 4.86 -3.87 -14.61
C ASN A 140 3.50 -4.34 -15.17
N GLN A 141 2.94 -5.45 -14.68
CA GLN A 141 1.59 -5.86 -15.05
C GLN A 141 0.54 -4.89 -14.53
N TRP A 142 0.68 -4.39 -13.29
CA TRP A 142 -0.20 -3.36 -12.74
C TRP A 142 -0.15 -2.07 -13.55
N LEU A 143 1.05 -1.55 -13.79
CA LEU A 143 1.25 -0.37 -14.64
C LEU A 143 0.66 -0.58 -16.04
N GLY A 144 0.90 -1.73 -16.66
CA GLY A 144 0.35 -2.06 -17.96
C GLY A 144 -1.18 -2.16 -17.99
N ARG A 145 -1.83 -2.62 -16.91
CA ARG A 145 -3.30 -2.64 -16.79
C ARG A 145 -3.85 -1.22 -16.74
N TRP A 146 -3.30 -0.37 -15.89
CA TRP A 146 -3.75 1.02 -15.73
C TRP A 146 -3.50 1.85 -16.99
N ALA A 147 -2.36 1.66 -17.66
CA ALA A 147 -2.09 2.27 -18.96
C ALA A 147 -3.12 1.87 -20.03
N ARG A 148 -3.53 0.59 -20.10
CA ARG A 148 -4.60 0.16 -21.04
C ARG A 148 -5.96 0.77 -20.72
N ALA A 149 -6.25 0.98 -19.43
CA ALA A 149 -7.47 1.65 -18.99
C ALA A 149 -7.46 3.16 -19.30
N GLY A 150 -6.28 3.73 -19.57
CA GLY A 150 -6.09 5.15 -19.85
C GLY A 150 -5.75 5.97 -18.62
N TRP A 151 -5.61 5.34 -17.45
CA TRP A 151 -5.33 6.02 -16.17
C TRP A 151 -3.87 6.43 -16.00
N LEU A 152 -2.98 5.97 -16.88
CA LEU A 152 -1.59 6.41 -16.90
C LEU A 152 -1.31 7.00 -18.26
N SER A 153 -1.10 8.32 -18.29
CA SER A 153 -0.72 9.07 -19.48
C SER A 153 0.18 10.24 -19.12
N ASP A 154 0.75 10.91 -20.14
CA ASP A 154 1.53 12.13 -19.96
C ASP A 154 0.75 13.28 -19.29
N ARG A 155 -0.59 13.16 -19.22
CA ARG A 155 -1.49 14.12 -18.56
C ARG A 155 -2.39 13.45 -17.52
N THR A 156 -1.86 12.47 -16.78
CA THR A 156 -2.58 11.81 -15.68
C THR A 156 -3.20 12.88 -14.76
N ASP A 157 -4.53 12.92 -14.69
CA ASP A 157 -5.26 13.91 -13.90
C ASP A 157 -5.64 13.36 -12.51
N ALA A 158 -6.40 14.15 -11.75
CA ALA A 158 -6.79 13.75 -10.40
C ALA A 158 -7.74 12.55 -10.36
N ASP A 159 -8.61 12.38 -11.36
CA ASP A 159 -9.54 11.25 -11.43
C ASP A 159 -8.82 9.95 -11.79
N ASP A 160 -7.83 10.05 -12.69
CA ASP A 160 -6.94 8.94 -13.02
C ASP A 160 -6.11 8.50 -11.80
N ALA A 161 -5.55 9.46 -11.07
CA ALA A 161 -4.78 9.18 -9.85
C ALA A 161 -5.65 8.51 -8.76
N VAL A 162 -6.89 8.95 -8.59
CA VAL A 162 -7.86 8.32 -7.70
C VAL A 162 -8.17 6.89 -8.16
N SER A 163 -8.35 6.67 -9.46
CA SER A 163 -8.62 5.33 -10.02
C SER A 163 -7.47 4.36 -9.75
N VAL A 164 -6.22 4.81 -9.91
CA VAL A 164 -5.01 4.04 -9.56
C VAL A 164 -4.99 3.72 -8.06
N ALA A 165 -5.26 4.70 -7.20
CA ALA A 165 -5.24 4.51 -5.76
C ALA A 165 -6.33 3.55 -5.25
N VAL A 166 -7.55 3.66 -5.80
CA VAL A 166 -8.66 2.73 -5.53
C VAL A 166 -8.30 1.31 -5.96
N ALA A 167 -7.76 1.14 -7.17
CA ALA A 167 -7.36 -0.16 -7.68
C ALA A 167 -6.25 -0.80 -6.82
N ALA A 168 -5.22 -0.02 -6.46
CA ALA A 168 -4.14 -0.49 -5.61
C ALA A 168 -4.62 -0.85 -4.19
N GLY A 169 -5.46 -0.03 -3.58
CA GLY A 169 -6.03 -0.30 -2.25
C GLY A 169 -6.95 -1.53 -2.24
N ASN A 170 -7.74 -1.74 -3.29
CA ASN A 170 -8.57 -2.93 -3.45
C ASN A 170 -7.74 -4.20 -3.65
N ALA A 171 -6.66 -4.12 -4.42
CA ALA A 171 -5.71 -5.22 -4.61
C ALA A 171 -4.97 -5.59 -3.32
N CYS A 172 -4.65 -4.59 -2.49
CA CYS A 172 -3.77 -4.73 -1.33
C CYS A 172 -4.46 -4.43 0.02
N LYS A 173 -5.67 -4.94 0.25
CA LYS A 173 -6.36 -4.70 1.53
C LYS A 173 -5.47 -5.11 2.69
N ILE A 174 -5.28 -4.22 3.67
CA ILE A 174 -4.38 -4.43 4.81
C ILE A 174 -4.73 -5.72 5.56
N ALA A 175 -6.02 -6.00 5.71
CA ALA A 175 -6.55 -7.23 6.32
C ALA A 175 -6.20 -8.53 5.56
N ARG A 176 -5.70 -8.44 4.32
CA ARG A 176 -5.36 -9.59 3.46
C ARG A 176 -3.88 -9.69 3.08
N ARG A 177 -3.04 -8.70 3.45
CA ARG A 177 -1.60 -8.76 3.19
C ARG A 177 -0.97 -9.98 3.83
N ASN A 178 -0.03 -10.61 3.13
CA ASN A 178 0.70 -11.77 3.61
C ASN A 178 1.91 -11.37 4.46
N VAL A 179 1.67 -10.59 5.51
CA VAL A 179 2.69 -10.09 6.43
C VAL A 179 2.24 -10.25 7.88
N ALA A 180 3.20 -10.27 8.80
CA ALA A 180 2.92 -10.32 10.23
C ALA A 180 2.15 -9.08 10.68
N ARG A 181 1.12 -9.28 11.50
CA ARG A 181 0.21 -8.23 11.98
C ARG A 181 -0.19 -8.50 13.41
N ARG A 182 -0.26 -7.44 14.23
CA ARG A 182 -0.70 -7.49 15.62
C ARG A 182 -1.55 -6.27 15.92
N HIS A 183 -2.75 -6.47 16.47
CA HIS A 183 -3.57 -5.38 16.97
C HIS A 183 -3.27 -5.20 18.45
N VAL A 184 -2.95 -3.97 18.86
CA VAL A 184 -2.53 -3.68 20.24
C VAL A 184 -3.32 -2.54 20.86
N VAL A 185 -3.50 -2.61 22.17
CA VAL A 185 -4.08 -1.52 22.95
C VAL A 185 -3.03 -0.41 23.13
N ALA A 186 -3.41 0.83 22.84
CA ALA A 186 -2.57 2.02 23.06
C ALA A 186 -3.29 2.96 24.06
N PRO A 187 -3.24 2.67 25.38
CA PRO A 187 -4.09 3.36 26.36
C PRO A 187 -3.78 4.86 26.46
N ASN A 188 -2.53 5.24 26.23
CA ASN A 188 -2.07 6.63 26.21
C ASN A 188 -2.02 7.22 24.79
N GLY A 189 -2.73 6.60 23.84
CA GLY A 189 -2.77 6.98 22.44
C GLY A 189 -1.58 6.46 21.63
N TRP A 190 -1.76 6.43 20.30
CA TRP A 190 -0.78 5.89 19.36
C TRP A 190 0.53 6.68 19.31
N ARG A 191 0.51 7.99 19.60
CA ARG A 191 1.73 8.82 19.63
C ARG A 191 2.68 8.38 20.74
N THR A 192 2.12 8.07 21.91
CA THR A 192 2.89 7.55 23.04
C THR A 192 3.49 6.19 22.68
N LEU A 193 2.72 5.34 21.99
CA LEU A 193 3.24 4.07 21.47
C LEU A 193 4.38 4.28 20.46
N ALA A 194 4.25 5.21 19.52
CA ALA A 194 5.29 5.54 18.54
C ALA A 194 6.59 6.02 19.20
N ARG A 195 6.49 6.88 20.24
CA ARG A 195 7.68 7.31 21.00
C ARG A 195 8.35 6.15 21.74
N ARG A 196 7.56 5.26 22.35
CA ARG A 196 8.10 4.07 23.01
C ARG A 196 8.82 3.13 22.04
N LEU A 197 8.30 2.97 20.81
CA LEU A 197 9.01 2.24 19.75
C LEU A 197 10.37 2.89 19.45
N ASP A 198 10.42 4.21 19.35
CA ASP A 198 11.66 4.96 19.13
C ASP A 198 12.67 4.80 20.28
N GLU A 199 12.21 4.94 21.52
CA GLU A 199 13.00 4.83 22.75
C GLU A 199 13.65 3.44 22.90
N GLU A 200 12.95 2.38 22.49
CA GLU A 200 13.46 1.00 22.48
C GLU A 200 14.28 0.66 21.22
N GLY A 201 14.53 1.65 20.35
CA GLY A 201 15.29 1.45 19.11
C GLY A 201 14.59 0.54 18.09
N ILE A 202 13.26 0.42 18.16
CA ILE A 202 12.47 -0.37 17.22
C ILE A 202 12.15 0.51 16.00
N ASP A 203 12.51 0.03 14.81
CA ASP A 203 12.21 0.75 13.57
C ASP A 203 10.71 0.72 13.30
N TYR A 204 10.12 1.89 13.05
CA TYR A 204 8.70 2.09 12.81
C TYR A 204 8.41 3.21 11.80
N ALA A 205 7.23 3.15 11.19
CA ALA A 205 6.69 4.26 10.41
C ALA A 205 5.16 4.31 10.56
N VAL A 206 4.63 5.46 10.96
CA VAL A 206 3.18 5.68 11.06
C VAL A 206 2.60 5.89 9.67
N SER A 207 1.51 5.19 9.37
CA SER A 207 0.85 5.17 8.07
C SER A 207 -0.67 5.39 8.16
N GLY A 208 -1.35 5.21 7.03
CA GLY A 208 -2.77 5.44 6.84
C GLY A 208 -3.10 6.92 6.70
N LEU A 209 -4.38 7.23 6.90
CA LEU A 209 -4.92 8.57 6.65
C LEU A 209 -4.18 9.65 7.42
N ILE A 210 -3.73 9.37 8.65
CA ILE A 210 -2.97 10.34 9.46
C ILE A 210 -1.65 10.74 8.80
N ALA A 211 -0.94 9.82 8.13
CA ALA A 211 0.35 10.09 7.51
C ALA A 211 0.22 10.95 6.24
N ALA A 212 -0.92 10.86 5.55
CA ALA A 212 -1.24 11.65 4.37
C ALA A 212 -1.52 13.13 4.67
N ARG A 213 -1.94 13.46 5.90
CA ARG A 213 -2.46 14.78 6.25
C ARG A 213 -1.39 15.87 6.34
N PRO A 214 -1.65 17.11 5.88
CA PRO A 214 -0.72 18.22 6.05
C PRO A 214 -0.39 18.54 7.51
N ASP A 215 -1.38 18.41 8.40
CA ASP A 215 -1.31 18.71 9.83
C ASP A 215 -0.96 17.48 10.70
N ARG A 216 -0.35 16.43 10.13
CA ARG A 216 -0.10 15.14 10.79
C ARG A 216 0.71 15.21 12.09
N ALA A 217 1.55 16.23 12.26
CA ALA A 217 2.26 16.51 13.51
C ALA A 217 1.31 16.59 14.72
N THR A 218 0.15 17.25 14.54
CA THR A 218 -0.79 17.60 15.61
C THR A 218 -2.14 16.92 15.47
N ALA A 219 -2.50 16.42 14.28
CA ALA A 219 -3.80 15.81 14.00
C ALA A 219 -4.09 14.56 14.86
N THR A 220 -5.33 14.39 15.31
CA THR A 220 -5.71 13.19 16.06
C THR A 220 -6.06 12.04 15.11
N ALA A 221 -5.81 10.81 15.57
CA ALA A 221 -6.24 9.58 14.92
C ALA A 221 -6.56 8.56 16.00
N VAL A 222 -7.63 7.79 15.81
CA VAL A 222 -8.08 6.82 16.81
C VAL A 222 -7.23 5.55 16.76
N SER A 223 -6.97 5.04 15.55
CA SER A 223 -6.36 3.73 15.31
C SER A 223 -5.53 3.76 14.03
N PRO A 224 -4.35 4.41 14.01
CA PRO A 224 -3.50 4.38 12.84
C PRO A 224 -2.90 2.98 12.62
N VAL A 225 -2.35 2.81 11.42
CA VAL A 225 -1.47 1.70 11.07
C VAL A 225 -0.04 2.14 11.36
N ILE A 226 0.76 1.30 11.99
CA ILE A 226 2.17 1.54 12.25
C ILE A 226 2.95 0.36 11.68
N TYR A 227 3.78 0.63 10.67
CA TYR A 227 4.79 -0.34 10.25
C TYR A 227 5.82 -0.49 11.35
N VAL A 228 6.22 -1.72 11.63
CA VAL A 228 7.31 -2.07 12.54
C VAL A 228 8.04 -3.27 11.95
N ASP A 229 9.36 -3.34 12.09
CA ASP A 229 10.18 -4.40 11.46
C ASP A 229 9.68 -5.81 11.85
N ASP A 230 9.49 -6.04 13.16
CA ASP A 230 8.87 -7.25 13.70
C ASP A 230 7.75 -6.89 14.69
N PRO A 231 6.47 -7.04 14.30
CA PRO A 231 5.33 -6.79 15.18
C PRO A 231 5.29 -7.67 16.43
N PHE A 232 5.75 -8.91 16.35
CA PHE A 232 5.76 -9.81 17.50
C PHE A 232 6.84 -9.41 18.52
N LEU A 233 8.03 -9.06 18.03
CA LEU A 233 9.10 -8.54 18.86
C LEU A 233 8.70 -7.22 19.52
N ALA A 234 8.04 -6.33 18.77
CA ALA A 234 7.56 -5.06 19.30
C ALA A 234 6.55 -5.26 20.45
N VAL A 235 5.57 -6.16 20.28
CA VAL A 235 4.62 -6.53 21.34
C VAL A 235 5.36 -7.05 22.58
N THR A 236 6.31 -7.95 22.39
CA THR A 236 7.03 -8.61 23.49
C THR A 236 7.92 -7.63 24.25
N ARG A 237 8.75 -6.84 23.54
CA ARG A 237 9.69 -5.89 24.16
C ARG A 237 8.98 -4.78 24.92
N LEU A 238 7.89 -4.27 24.35
CA LEU A 238 7.14 -3.17 24.95
C LEU A 238 6.06 -3.64 25.94
N GLY A 239 5.88 -4.95 26.13
CA GLY A 239 4.82 -5.51 26.98
C GLY A 239 3.43 -5.02 26.57
N LEU A 240 3.15 -4.99 25.26
CA LEU A 240 1.87 -4.49 24.74
C LEU A 240 0.76 -5.52 24.93
N GLU A 241 -0.42 -5.06 25.31
CA GLU A 241 -1.62 -5.89 25.32
C GLU A 241 -2.18 -6.03 23.90
N GLU A 242 -2.35 -7.26 23.43
CA GLU A 242 -3.00 -7.53 22.15
C GLU A 242 -4.53 -7.38 22.25
N THR A 243 -5.16 -7.00 21.15
CA THR A 243 -6.61 -6.87 21.04
C THR A 243 -7.14 -7.53 19.78
N VAL A 244 -8.46 -7.65 19.67
CA VAL A 244 -9.11 -8.26 18.51
C VAL A 244 -8.90 -7.43 17.24
N PRO A 245 -8.84 -8.06 16.05
CA PRO A 245 -8.71 -7.35 14.79
C PRO A 245 -9.73 -6.23 14.61
N GLY A 246 -9.27 -5.09 14.10
CA GLY A 246 -10.07 -3.88 13.92
C GLY A 246 -10.25 -3.02 15.18
N ARG A 247 -9.64 -3.40 16.32
CA ARG A 247 -9.53 -2.56 17.53
C ARG A 247 -8.08 -2.16 17.76
N GLY A 248 -7.89 -1.05 18.49
CA GLY A 248 -6.56 -0.57 18.86
C GLY A 248 -5.71 -0.07 17.69
N VAL A 249 -4.40 -0.05 17.87
CA VAL A 249 -3.42 0.29 16.83
C VAL A 249 -3.02 -1.00 16.11
N LEU A 250 -2.92 -0.94 14.78
CA LEU A 250 -2.38 -2.06 14.00
C LEU A 250 -0.87 -1.91 13.86
N LEU A 251 -0.11 -2.83 14.43
CA LEU A 251 1.30 -3.05 14.12
C LEU A 251 1.40 -4.04 12.95
N ILE A 252 2.13 -3.67 11.89
CA ILE A 252 2.26 -4.48 10.68
C ILE A 252 3.72 -4.53 10.20
N ALA A 253 4.18 -5.70 9.78
CA ALA A 253 5.50 -5.82 9.16
C ALA A 253 5.52 -5.11 7.80
N PRO A 254 6.63 -4.47 7.40
CA PRO A 254 6.77 -3.94 6.05
C PRO A 254 6.69 -5.08 5.03
N GLY A 255 6.22 -4.77 3.83
CA GLY A 255 6.27 -5.73 2.71
C GLY A 255 7.20 -5.30 1.59
N ASP A 256 7.68 -4.06 1.64
CA ASP A 256 8.63 -3.47 0.72
C ASP A 256 9.49 -2.46 1.49
N ASP A 257 9.54 -1.20 1.05
CA ASP A 257 10.45 -0.18 1.53
C ASP A 257 9.83 0.78 2.56
N GLU A 258 8.71 0.40 3.20
CA GLU A 258 7.91 1.30 4.04
C GLU A 258 8.65 1.86 5.26
N LEU A 259 9.69 1.18 5.75
CA LEU A 259 10.54 1.66 6.85
C LEU A 259 11.76 2.49 6.38
N THR A 260 12.05 2.49 5.08
CA THR A 260 13.23 3.19 4.54
C THR A 260 12.90 4.59 4.01
N ARG A 261 11.70 4.78 3.43
CA ARG A 261 11.22 6.07 2.89
C ARG A 261 10.39 6.83 3.92
N VAL A 262 11.00 7.15 5.06
CA VAL A 262 10.33 7.82 6.18
C VAL A 262 10.52 9.33 6.16
N GLU A 263 9.45 10.05 6.51
CA GLU A 263 9.43 11.48 6.75
C GLU A 263 9.28 11.73 8.26
N ILE A 264 10.08 12.64 8.82
CA ILE A 264 10.02 12.97 10.24
C ILE A 264 9.22 14.25 10.42
N ASP A 265 8.19 14.20 11.26
CA ASP A 265 7.36 15.36 11.60
C ASP A 265 6.91 15.28 13.07
N GLY A 266 7.05 16.38 13.82
CA GLY A 266 6.75 16.40 15.27
C GLY A 266 7.52 15.34 16.08
N GLY A 267 8.71 14.94 15.62
CA GLY A 267 9.51 13.88 16.24
C GLY A 267 8.97 12.46 16.04
N ILE A 268 8.02 12.28 15.12
CA ILE A 268 7.44 10.98 14.77
C ILE A 268 7.83 10.63 13.33
N ARG A 269 8.14 9.36 13.11
CA ARG A 269 8.43 8.81 11.78
C ARG A 269 7.14 8.41 11.08
N PHE A 270 6.89 8.98 9.91
CA PHE A 270 5.76 8.66 9.04
C PHE A 270 6.27 8.06 7.74
N VAL A 271 5.44 7.27 7.07
CA VAL A 271 5.66 6.94 5.65
C VAL A 271 5.44 8.18 4.77
N SER A 272 5.83 8.09 3.49
CA SER A 272 5.51 9.15 2.51
C SER A 272 4.00 9.42 2.43
N ARG A 273 3.61 10.64 2.06
CA ARG A 273 2.18 10.99 1.90
C ARG A 273 1.47 10.05 0.93
N ALA A 274 2.11 9.70 -0.18
CA ALA A 274 1.60 8.75 -1.15
C ALA A 274 1.34 7.38 -0.52
N GLN A 275 2.29 6.86 0.28
CA GLN A 275 2.07 5.62 1.03
C GLN A 275 0.88 5.72 1.98
N GLY A 276 0.81 6.82 2.74
CA GLY A 276 -0.26 7.03 3.73
C GLY A 276 -1.64 7.01 3.09
N VAL A 277 -1.79 7.66 1.92
CA VAL A 277 -3.02 7.63 1.12
C VAL A 277 -3.32 6.22 0.63
N LEU A 278 -2.35 5.53 0.04
CA LEU A 278 -2.51 4.17 -0.49
C LEU A 278 -2.90 3.16 0.60
N ASP A 279 -2.31 3.27 1.78
CA ASP A 279 -2.68 2.47 2.94
C ASP A 279 -4.09 2.80 3.46
N ALA A 280 -4.52 4.06 3.37
CA ALA A 280 -5.89 4.45 3.70
C ALA A 280 -6.92 3.87 2.71
N PHE A 281 -6.61 3.82 1.40
CA PHE A 281 -7.44 3.08 0.42
C PHE A 281 -7.45 1.57 0.66
N ALA A 282 -6.33 1.01 1.13
CA ALA A 282 -6.22 -0.38 1.56
C ALA A 282 -6.91 -0.67 2.92
N GLY A 283 -7.31 0.38 3.63
CA GLY A 283 -8.01 0.36 4.90
C GLY A 283 -9.44 -0.18 4.81
N SER A 284 -10.14 -0.10 5.93
CA SER A 284 -11.47 -0.71 6.12
C SER A 284 -12.57 0.33 6.37
N GLY A 285 -13.83 -0.09 6.26
CA GLY A 285 -14.97 0.78 6.51
C GLY A 285 -14.99 2.00 5.58
N ARG A 286 -15.05 3.20 6.16
CA ARG A 286 -15.12 4.49 5.47
C ARG A 286 -13.74 5.14 5.24
N GLU A 287 -12.64 4.45 5.57
CA GLU A 287 -11.30 4.98 5.33
C GLU A 287 -11.00 5.25 3.85
N PRO A 288 -11.38 4.38 2.89
CA PRO A 288 -11.15 4.65 1.48
C PRO A 288 -11.85 5.92 0.99
N ASP A 289 -13.09 6.16 1.42
CA ASP A 289 -13.83 7.38 1.05
C ASP A 289 -13.11 8.64 1.53
N LYS A 290 -12.60 8.62 2.78
CA LYS A 290 -11.81 9.74 3.32
C LYS A 290 -10.44 9.88 2.65
N ALA A 291 -9.86 8.77 2.20
CA ALA A 291 -8.61 8.75 1.46
C ALA A 291 -8.78 9.43 0.09
N GLU A 292 -9.91 9.21 -0.58
CA GLU A 292 -10.25 9.91 -1.82
C GLU A 292 -10.35 11.42 -1.61
N ASP A 293 -11.15 11.88 -0.62
CA ASP A 293 -11.27 13.30 -0.30
C ASP A 293 -9.90 13.94 0.00
N THR A 294 -9.05 13.21 0.73
CA THR A 294 -7.71 13.66 1.09
C THR A 294 -6.80 13.73 -0.13
N LEU A 295 -6.80 12.70 -0.99
CA LEU A 295 -5.99 12.67 -2.20
C LEU A 295 -6.37 13.81 -3.14
N ARG A 296 -7.66 14.03 -3.38
CA ARG A 296 -8.16 15.14 -4.21
C ARG A 296 -7.73 16.50 -3.65
N SER A 297 -7.82 16.67 -2.34
CA SER A 297 -7.37 17.90 -1.67
C SER A 297 -5.87 18.13 -1.81
N LEU A 298 -5.05 17.08 -1.70
CA LEU A 298 -3.61 17.18 -1.88
C LEU A 298 -3.24 17.51 -3.33
N LEU A 299 -3.86 16.84 -4.30
CA LEU A 299 -3.61 17.09 -5.73
C LEU A 299 -4.02 18.51 -6.13
N ALA A 300 -5.10 19.05 -5.56
CA ALA A 300 -5.51 20.43 -5.81
C ALA A 300 -4.51 21.49 -5.30
N VAL A 301 -3.67 21.14 -4.30
CA VAL A 301 -2.63 22.02 -3.76
C VAL A 301 -1.30 21.85 -4.51
N SER A 302 -1.07 20.69 -5.12
CA SER A 302 0.16 20.37 -5.86
C SER A 302 0.11 20.75 -7.35
N ALA A 303 -1.08 21.02 -7.91
CA ALA A 303 -1.30 21.49 -9.28
C ALA A 303 -0.98 22.98 -9.44
#